data_AF-A0A6G0JJQ1-F1
#
_entry.id   AF-A0A6G0JJQ1-F1
#
_cell.length_a   1.000
_cell.length_b   1.000
_cell.length_c   1.000
_cell.angle_alpha   90.00
_cell.angle_beta   90.00
_cell.angle_gamma   90.00
#
_symmetry.space_group_name_H-M   'P 1'
#
loop_
_entity.id
_entity.type
_entity.pdbx_description
1 polymer ?
#
loop_
_entity_poly.entity_id
_entity_poly.type
_entity_poly.pdbx_seq_one_letter_code
_entity_poly.pdbx_strand_id
1 'polypeptide(L)'
;MNSDKLVPDRTAAKWNKDTDGPLILFQMTILKSHPVNASELVYVLSKLDFLERLEHVKLVFVVPKKLVGKFKRQTIVLVTAVGTDSVREIRGIGRATSALLSEFGIRTINDLETEINLCDNVKKQKTTNNTKVPTLKDADPERWDQIVKLWEQHELTVKYGEKVAAIAQYVGWWTA
;
A
#
# COMPACT_ATOMS: atom_id res chain seq x y z
N MET A 1 37.26 -2.75 9.58
CA MET A 1 35.97 -3.15 9.00
C MET A 1 35.93 -2.58 7.59
N ASN A 2 35.98 -3.41 6.55
CA ASN A 2 35.94 -2.93 5.15
C ASN A 2 34.50 -2.54 4.80
N SER A 3 34.23 -1.25 4.73
CA SER A 3 32.94 -0.63 4.36
C SER A 3 32.67 -0.63 2.85
N ASP A 4 33.62 -1.06 2.03
CA ASP A 4 33.60 -0.79 0.58
C ASP A 4 33.14 -1.99 -0.26
N LYS A 5 32.41 -2.94 0.34
CA LYS A 5 31.69 -3.93 -0.47
C LYS A 5 30.40 -3.29 -0.96
N LEU A 6 30.37 -2.96 -2.26
CA LEU A 6 29.14 -2.68 -3.00
C LEU A 6 28.08 -3.71 -2.59
N VAL A 7 27.01 -3.23 -1.96
CA VAL A 7 25.84 -4.06 -1.66
C VAL A 7 25.31 -4.51 -3.02
N PRO A 8 25.36 -5.81 -3.35
CA PRO A 8 24.88 -6.26 -4.65
C PRO A 8 23.40 -5.90 -4.77
N ASP A 9 23.00 -5.45 -5.96
CA ASP A 9 21.62 -5.12 -6.30
C ASP A 9 20.73 -6.36 -6.17
N ARG A 10 20.29 -6.61 -4.94
CA ARG A 10 19.38 -7.68 -4.55
C ARG A 10 18.18 -6.99 -3.95
N THR A 11 17.01 -7.22 -4.54
CA THR A 11 15.75 -6.88 -3.87
C THR A 11 15.72 -7.53 -2.49
N ALA A 12 15.04 -6.91 -1.53
CA ALA A 12 14.93 -7.47 -0.19
C ALA A 12 14.39 -8.92 -0.23
N ALA A 13 13.44 -9.19 -1.12
CA ALA A 13 12.89 -10.53 -1.34
C ALA A 13 13.95 -11.53 -1.85
N LYS A 14 14.83 -11.12 -2.77
CA LYS A 14 15.94 -11.96 -3.26
C LYS A 14 16.92 -12.28 -2.13
N TRP A 15 17.29 -11.29 -1.33
CA TRP A 15 18.15 -11.51 -0.16
C TRP A 15 17.52 -12.50 0.85
N ASN A 16 16.24 -12.35 1.15
CA ASN A 16 15.53 -13.25 2.07
C ASN A 16 15.30 -14.65 1.47
N LYS A 17 15.18 -14.82 0.14
CA LYS A 17 15.21 -16.15 -0.51
C LYS A 17 16.59 -16.80 -0.38
N ASP A 18 17.65 -16.04 -0.59
CA ASP A 18 19.03 -16.55 -0.59
C ASP A 18 19.54 -16.92 0.81
N THR A 19 19.00 -16.29 1.86
CA THR A 19 19.54 -16.38 3.23
C THR A 19 18.56 -16.90 4.26
N ASP A 20 17.28 -17.06 3.88
CA ASP A 20 16.17 -17.34 4.79
C ASP A 20 16.03 -16.33 5.95
N GLY A 21 16.70 -15.17 5.86
CA GLY A 21 16.77 -14.18 6.93
C GLY A 21 15.55 -13.25 6.98
N PRO A 22 15.01 -12.90 8.16
CA PRO A 22 13.80 -12.10 8.26
C PRO A 22 13.98 -10.67 7.73
N LEU A 23 12.91 -10.07 7.21
CA LEU A 23 12.84 -8.63 6.97
C LEU A 23 12.45 -7.93 8.27
N ILE A 24 13.34 -7.09 8.79
CA ILE A 24 13.11 -6.35 10.02
C ILE A 24 12.87 -4.88 9.69
N LEU A 25 11.66 -4.39 9.97
CA LEU A 25 11.31 -2.98 9.83
C LEU A 25 11.44 -2.30 11.19
N PHE A 26 12.33 -1.32 11.27
CA PHE A 26 12.61 -0.59 12.50
C PHE A 26 11.91 0.75 12.54
N GLN A 27 11.27 1.06 13.66
CA GLN A 27 10.75 2.39 13.96
C GLN A 27 11.23 2.85 15.33
N MET A 28 12.04 3.91 15.36
CA MET A 28 12.36 4.60 16.61
C MET A 28 11.22 5.54 16.98
N THR A 29 10.74 5.46 18.21
CA THR A 29 9.71 6.37 18.72
C THR A 29 10.13 6.97 20.06
N ILE A 30 9.92 8.28 20.19
CA ILE A 30 10.15 9.04 21.43
C ILE A 30 8.91 8.96 22.35
N LEU A 31 7.74 8.67 21.76
CA LEU A 31 6.46 8.56 22.46
C LEU A 31 6.00 7.09 22.57
N LYS A 32 5.03 6.85 23.46
CA LYS A 32 4.60 5.50 23.85
C LYS A 32 3.82 4.74 22.76
N SER A 33 3.09 5.44 21.89
CA SER A 33 2.27 4.81 20.86
C SER A 33 1.86 5.78 19.75
N HIS A 34 1.88 5.29 18.51
CA HIS A 34 1.31 5.93 17.33
C HIS A 34 0.60 4.88 16.48
N PRO A 35 -0.64 5.15 16.03
CA PRO A 35 -1.33 4.25 15.10
C PRO A 35 -0.45 4.03 13.87
N VAL A 36 -0.31 2.78 13.46
CA VAL A 36 0.41 2.44 12.23
C VAL A 36 -0.61 2.25 11.11
N ASN A 37 -0.40 2.90 9.97
CA ASN A 37 -1.34 2.82 8.86
C ASN A 37 -1.07 1.54 8.04
N ALA A 38 -2.07 0.67 7.91
CA ALA A 38 -1.93 -0.56 7.12
C ALA A 38 -1.60 -0.27 5.65
N SER A 39 -2.17 0.79 5.05
CA SER A 39 -1.87 1.18 3.67
C SER A 39 -0.39 1.49 3.45
N GLU A 40 0.26 2.11 4.43
CA GLU A 40 1.69 2.46 4.34
C GLU A 40 2.58 1.23 4.47
N LEU A 41 2.24 0.34 5.39
CA LEU A 41 2.93 -0.95 5.52
C LEU A 41 2.77 -1.78 4.25
N VAL A 42 1.54 -1.90 3.72
CA VAL A 42 1.28 -2.62 2.46
C VAL A 42 2.05 -2.00 1.30
N TYR A 43 2.10 -0.67 1.20
CA TYR A 43 2.88 0.03 0.19
C TYR A 43 4.39 -0.30 0.28
N VAL A 44 4.97 -0.22 1.48
CA VAL A 44 6.39 -0.54 1.67
C VAL A 44 6.66 -2.01 1.33
N LEU A 45 5.81 -2.92 1.82
CA LEU A 45 5.97 -4.35 1.61
C LEU A 45 5.73 -4.76 0.15
N SER A 46 4.90 -4.05 -0.62
CA SER A 46 4.73 -4.28 -2.05
C SER A 46 5.99 -3.88 -2.82
N LYS A 47 6.61 -2.75 -2.48
CA LYS A 47 7.88 -2.30 -3.09
C LYS A 47 9.06 -3.21 -2.76
N LEU A 48 9.02 -3.87 -1.61
CA LEU A 48 10.05 -4.83 -1.19
C LEU A 48 9.79 -6.26 -1.68
N ASP A 49 8.64 -6.51 -2.33
CA ASP A 49 8.18 -7.83 -2.78
C ASP A 49 8.01 -8.85 -1.62
N PHE A 50 7.39 -8.39 -0.53
CA PHE A 50 7.19 -9.15 0.71
C PHE A 50 5.73 -9.42 1.09
N LEU A 51 4.76 -8.95 0.31
CA LEU A 51 3.34 -9.15 0.61
C LEU A 51 2.93 -10.63 0.69
N GLU A 52 3.63 -11.52 -0.02
CA GLU A 52 3.37 -12.96 0.02
C GLU A 52 4.19 -13.72 1.08
N ARG A 53 5.08 -13.03 1.80
CA ARG A 53 6.00 -13.63 2.80
C ARG A 53 5.95 -12.91 4.14
N LEU A 54 4.76 -12.51 4.56
CA LEU A 54 4.56 -11.69 5.77
C LEU A 54 5.02 -12.38 7.05
N GLU A 55 5.08 -13.71 7.09
CA GLU A 55 5.61 -14.50 8.20
C GLU A 55 7.09 -14.19 8.50
N HIS A 56 7.84 -13.77 7.47
CA HIS A 56 9.24 -13.36 7.56
C HIS A 56 9.42 -11.89 7.95
N VAL A 57 8.33 -11.11 8.05
CA VAL A 57 8.37 -9.69 8.39
C VAL A 57 8.18 -9.50 9.89
N LYS A 58 9.08 -8.77 10.54
CA LYS A 58 8.96 -8.36 11.95
C LYS A 58 8.94 -6.84 12.06
N LEU A 59 8.01 -6.30 12.84
CA LEU A 59 8.00 -4.87 13.21
C LEU A 59 8.73 -4.69 14.54
N VAL A 60 9.77 -3.87 14.57
CA VAL A 60 10.55 -3.60 15.79
C VAL A 60 10.43 -2.13 16.15
N PHE A 61 9.83 -1.87 17.31
CA PHE A 61 9.70 -0.53 17.89
C PHE A 61 10.81 -0.31 18.90
N VAL A 62 11.58 0.75 18.72
CA VAL A 62 12.69 1.09 19.62
C VAL A 62 12.30 2.32 20.44
N VAL A 63 12.22 2.15 21.77
CA VAL A 63 11.71 3.17 22.70
C VAL A 63 12.76 3.54 23.76
N PRO A 64 12.71 4.74 24.36
CA PRO A 64 13.53 5.05 25.52
C PRO A 64 13.32 4.03 26.64
N LYS A 65 14.40 3.61 27.34
CA LYS A 65 14.35 2.60 28.42
C LYS A 65 13.23 2.83 29.45
N LYS A 66 12.97 4.09 29.80
CA LYS A 66 11.90 4.50 30.74
C LYS A 66 10.47 4.20 30.25
N LEU A 67 10.28 3.84 28.98
CA LEU A 67 8.99 3.60 28.34
C LEU A 67 8.72 2.12 28.02
N VAL A 68 9.69 1.22 28.16
CA VAL A 68 9.55 -0.21 27.77
C VAL A 68 8.37 -0.88 28.44
N GLY A 69 8.26 -0.79 29.77
CA GLY A 69 7.13 -1.35 30.52
C GLY A 69 5.80 -0.61 30.33
N LYS A 70 5.78 0.47 29.55
CA LYS A 70 4.59 1.29 29.25
C LYS A 70 4.19 1.21 27.78
N PHE A 71 5.00 0.54 26.94
CA PHE A 71 4.69 0.37 25.54
C PHE A 71 3.56 -0.64 25.38
N LYS A 72 2.60 -0.31 24.53
CA LYS A 72 1.51 -1.19 24.15
C LYS A 72 1.68 -1.54 22.68
N ARG A 73 1.23 -2.74 22.30
CA ARG A 73 1.13 -3.15 20.90
C ARG A 73 0.46 -2.04 20.10
N GLN A 74 1.09 -1.62 19.00
CA GLN A 74 0.53 -0.58 18.15
C GLN A 74 -0.69 -1.12 17.42
N THR A 75 -1.78 -0.35 17.48
CA THR A 75 -2.95 -0.60 16.64
C THR A 75 -2.58 -0.30 15.20
N ILE A 76 -2.75 -1.29 14.33
CA ILE A 76 -2.64 -1.11 12.87
C ILE A 76 -4.04 -0.77 12.35
N VAL A 77 -4.19 0.41 11.77
CA VAL A 77 -5.47 0.91 11.27
C VAL A 77 -5.70 0.34 9.87
N LEU A 78 -6.78 -0.42 9.72
CA LEU A 78 -7.18 -1.06 8.47
C LEU A 78 -7.92 -0.09 7.56
N VAL A 79 -7.84 -0.35 6.26
CA VAL A 79 -8.75 0.24 5.27
C VAL A 79 -9.96 -0.67 5.16
N THR A 80 -11.16 -0.11 5.30
CA THR A 80 -12.43 -0.85 5.24
C THR A 80 -13.29 -0.46 4.05
N ALA A 81 -12.93 0.60 3.32
CA ALA A 81 -13.76 1.14 2.24
C ALA A 81 -13.72 0.25 0.99
N VAL A 82 -14.88 -0.22 0.54
CA VAL A 82 -15.04 -1.14 -0.60
C VAL A 82 -16.40 -0.94 -1.30
N GLY A 83 -16.52 -1.46 -2.52
CA GLY A 83 -17.82 -1.55 -3.21
C GLY A 83 -18.49 -0.19 -3.42
N THR A 84 -19.61 0.04 -2.73
CA THR A 84 -20.42 1.27 -2.86
C THR A 84 -19.83 2.50 -2.17
N ASP A 85 -18.75 2.34 -1.41
CA ASP A 85 -18.07 3.47 -0.77
C ASP A 85 -17.54 4.46 -1.81
N SER A 86 -17.43 5.73 -1.42
CA SER A 86 -16.95 6.78 -2.30
C SER A 86 -15.50 6.55 -2.73
N VAL A 87 -15.16 6.86 -3.98
CA VAL A 87 -13.76 6.90 -4.45
C VAL A 87 -12.86 7.83 -3.61
N ARG A 88 -13.45 8.77 -2.86
CA ARG A 88 -12.71 9.65 -1.93
C ARG A 88 -12.10 8.92 -0.74
N GLU A 89 -12.60 7.72 -0.44
CA GLU A 89 -12.04 6.86 0.61
C GLU A 89 -10.72 6.21 0.16
N ILE A 90 -10.43 6.19 -1.14
CA ILE A 90 -9.12 5.79 -1.66
C ILE A 90 -8.10 6.88 -1.32
N ARG A 91 -7.10 6.50 -0.52
CA ARG A 91 -6.01 7.41 -0.14
C ARG A 91 -5.33 7.99 -1.37
N GLY A 92 -5.25 9.32 -1.45
CA GLY A 92 -4.66 10.04 -2.58
C GLY A 92 -5.70 10.60 -3.56
N ILE A 93 -6.95 10.13 -3.51
CA ILE A 93 -8.05 10.71 -4.27
C ILE A 93 -8.66 11.87 -3.48
N GLY A 94 -8.17 13.08 -3.77
CA GLY A 94 -8.70 14.33 -3.21
C GLY A 94 -10.00 14.79 -3.88
N ARG A 95 -10.56 15.89 -3.37
CA ARG A 95 -11.81 16.50 -3.88
C ARG A 95 -11.77 16.74 -5.39
N ALA A 96 -10.67 17.29 -5.91
CA ALA A 96 -10.54 17.60 -7.33
C ALA A 96 -10.57 16.33 -8.21
N THR A 97 -9.81 15.30 -7.83
CA THR A 97 -9.81 14.02 -8.55
C THR A 97 -11.16 13.33 -8.50
N SER A 98 -11.83 13.35 -7.34
CA SER A 98 -13.17 12.79 -7.20
C SER A 98 -14.23 13.55 -8.00
N ALA A 99 -14.12 14.88 -8.09
CA ALA A 99 -15.01 15.69 -8.93
C ALA A 99 -14.83 15.33 -10.41
N LEU A 100 -13.57 15.25 -10.87
CA LEU A 100 -13.25 14.81 -12.23
C LEU A 100 -13.82 13.42 -12.51
N LEU A 101 -13.59 12.43 -11.64
CA LEU A 101 -14.15 11.09 -11.78
C LEU A 101 -15.68 11.11 -11.86
N SER A 102 -16.33 11.99 -11.10
CA SER A 102 -17.79 12.13 -11.10
C SER A 102 -18.35 12.69 -12.41
N GLU A 103 -17.58 13.50 -13.15
CA GLU A 103 -17.94 13.99 -14.50
C GLU A 103 -18.02 12.84 -15.50
N PHE A 104 -17.23 11.79 -15.29
CA PHE A 104 -17.25 10.55 -16.08
C PHE A 104 -18.16 9.46 -15.47
N GLY A 105 -19.00 9.81 -14.49
CA GLY A 105 -19.94 8.89 -13.85
C GLY A 105 -19.34 7.94 -12.80
N ILE A 106 -18.06 8.09 -12.47
CA ILE A 106 -17.34 7.23 -11.51
C ILE A 106 -17.42 7.87 -10.12
N ARG A 107 -18.26 7.31 -9.24
CA ARG A 107 -18.49 7.88 -7.89
C ARG A 107 -18.09 6.94 -6.77
N THR A 108 -18.21 5.65 -7.02
CA THR A 108 -17.93 4.58 -6.05
C THR A 108 -16.69 3.77 -6.43
N ILE A 109 -16.14 3.04 -5.46
CA ILE A 109 -15.00 2.14 -5.68
C ILE A 109 -15.36 1.07 -6.74
N ASN A 110 -16.58 0.55 -6.72
CA ASN A 110 -17.07 -0.42 -7.69
C ASN A 110 -17.19 0.17 -9.11
N ASP A 111 -17.61 1.43 -9.24
CA ASP A 111 -17.63 2.12 -10.54
C ASP A 111 -16.20 2.22 -11.10
N LEU A 112 -15.23 2.56 -10.24
CA LEU A 112 -13.83 2.70 -10.63
C LEU A 112 -13.23 1.36 -11.06
N GLU A 113 -13.48 0.28 -10.29
CA GLU A 113 -13.07 -1.08 -10.66
C GLU A 113 -13.67 -1.50 -12.01
N THR A 114 -14.97 -1.23 -12.23
CA THR A 114 -15.65 -1.54 -13.48
C THR A 114 -15.00 -0.82 -14.66
N GLU A 115 -14.73 0.48 -14.52
CA GLU A 115 -14.11 1.29 -15.56
C GLU A 115 -12.68 0.83 -15.88
N ILE A 116 -11.88 0.48 -14.86
CA ILE A 116 -10.53 -0.07 -15.04
C ILE A 116 -10.58 -1.38 -15.82
N ASN A 117 -11.47 -2.30 -15.44
CA ASN A 117 -11.67 -3.57 -16.13
C ASN A 117 -12.11 -3.37 -17.59
N LEU A 118 -13.00 -2.42 -17.87
CA LEU A 118 -13.39 -2.05 -19.24
C LEU A 118 -12.19 -1.53 -20.03
N CYS A 119 -11.43 -0.58 -19.46
CA CYS A 119 -10.26 0.04 -20.09
C CYS A 119 -9.13 -0.96 -20.40
N ASP A 120 -8.98 -2.02 -19.61
CA ASP A 120 -7.99 -3.07 -19.84
C ASP A 120 -8.48 -4.16 -20.80
N ASN A 121 -9.78 -4.47 -20.83
CA ASN A 121 -10.36 -5.37 -21.82
C ASN A 121 -10.38 -4.75 -23.23
N VAL A 122 -10.57 -3.44 -23.35
CA VAL A 122 -10.47 -2.72 -24.64
C VAL A 122 -9.05 -2.80 -25.23
N LYS A 123 -7.98 -2.98 -24.43
CA LYS A 123 -6.62 -3.26 -24.95
C LYS A 123 -6.52 -4.62 -25.66
N LYS A 124 -7.40 -5.58 -25.36
CA LYS A 124 -7.38 -6.95 -25.92
C LYS A 124 -8.27 -7.13 -27.15
N GLN A 125 -9.24 -6.24 -27.38
CA GLN A 125 -10.11 -6.27 -28.56
C GLN A 125 -9.79 -5.09 -29.48
N LYS A 126 -9.03 -5.36 -30.53
CA LYS A 126 -8.76 -4.39 -31.60
C LYS A 126 -10.04 -4.21 -32.42
N THR A 127 -10.64 -3.03 -32.30
CA THR A 127 -11.67 -2.45 -33.20
C THR A 127 -13.07 -3.08 -33.15
N THR A 128 -14.07 -2.29 -32.77
CA THR A 128 -15.36 -2.26 -33.49
C THR A 128 -16.03 -0.92 -33.25
N ASN A 129 -16.49 -0.33 -34.35
CA ASN A 129 -17.17 0.96 -34.40
C ASN A 129 -18.47 0.91 -33.61
N ASN A 130 -18.56 1.68 -32.53
CA ASN A 130 -19.79 2.25 -31.99
C ASN A 130 -19.38 3.48 -31.17
N THR A 131 -20.22 4.52 -31.19
CA THR A 131 -20.02 5.82 -30.52
C THR A 131 -19.48 5.62 -29.09
N LYS A 132 -18.16 5.72 -28.94
CA LYS A 132 -17.48 5.46 -27.67
C LYS A 132 -17.75 6.67 -26.77
N VAL A 133 -18.41 6.45 -25.64
CA VAL A 133 -18.51 7.48 -24.61
C VAL A 133 -17.08 7.88 -24.23
N PRO A 134 -16.72 9.18 -24.25
CA PRO A 134 -15.38 9.60 -23.89
C PRO A 134 -15.05 9.12 -22.48
N THR A 135 -14.00 8.32 -22.33
CA THR A 135 -13.53 7.87 -21.01
C THR A 135 -12.51 8.86 -20.46
N LEU A 136 -12.33 8.89 -19.13
CA LEU A 136 -11.27 9.70 -18.52
C LEU A 136 -9.89 9.33 -19.07
N LYS A 137 -9.66 8.06 -19.37
CA LYS A 137 -8.43 7.58 -20.00
C LYS A 137 -8.17 8.19 -21.37
N ASP A 138 -9.22 8.39 -22.17
CA ASP A 138 -9.08 9.01 -23.50
C ASP A 138 -8.84 10.52 -23.38
N ALA A 139 -9.43 11.18 -22.37
CA ALA A 139 -9.33 12.63 -22.14
C ALA A 139 -8.03 13.05 -21.45
N ASP A 140 -7.56 12.28 -20.46
CA ASP A 140 -6.34 12.55 -19.68
C ASP A 140 -5.67 11.22 -19.26
N PRO A 141 -4.84 10.63 -20.15
CA PRO A 141 -4.18 9.36 -19.91
C PRO A 141 -3.24 9.37 -18.69
N GLU A 142 -2.53 10.48 -18.47
CA GLU A 142 -1.57 10.59 -17.35
C GLU A 142 -2.31 10.60 -16.02
N ARG A 143 -3.42 11.35 -15.94
CA ARG A 143 -4.25 11.38 -14.75
C ARG A 143 -4.93 10.04 -14.49
N TRP A 144 -5.37 9.37 -15.55
CA TRP A 144 -5.91 8.02 -15.46
C TRP A 144 -4.89 7.04 -14.88
N ASP A 145 -3.66 7.02 -15.40
CA ASP A 145 -2.60 6.14 -14.90
C ASP A 145 -2.26 6.40 -13.42
N GLN A 146 -2.33 7.65 -12.97
CA GLN A 146 -2.19 7.98 -11.55
C GLN A 146 -3.32 7.40 -10.71
N ILE A 147 -4.57 7.49 -11.18
CA ILE A 147 -5.75 6.96 -10.48
C ILE A 147 -5.69 5.44 -10.40
N VAL A 148 -5.30 4.76 -11.49
CA VAL A 148 -5.11 3.30 -11.52
C VAL A 148 -4.10 2.87 -10.47
N LYS A 149 -2.94 3.53 -10.37
CA LYS A 149 -1.93 3.21 -9.33
C LYS A 149 -2.47 3.37 -7.91
N LEU A 150 -3.30 4.39 -7.67
CA LEU A 150 -3.94 4.59 -6.36
C LEU A 150 -4.96 3.48 -6.05
N TRP A 151 -5.73 3.06 -7.06
CA TRP A 151 -6.68 1.96 -6.94
C TRP A 151 -5.98 0.61 -6.70
N GLU A 152 -4.95 0.27 -7.48
CA GLU A 152 -4.15 -0.96 -7.28
C GLU A 152 -3.56 -1.01 -5.85
N GLN A 153 -3.06 0.13 -5.37
CA GLN A 153 -2.55 0.22 -4.00
C GLN A 153 -3.66 0.06 -2.95
N HIS A 154 -4.87 0.55 -3.23
CA HIS A 154 -6.04 0.35 -2.38
C HIS A 154 -6.46 -1.11 -2.33
N GLU A 155 -6.54 -1.79 -3.48
CA GLU A 155 -6.84 -3.22 -3.56
C GLU A 155 -5.85 -4.07 -2.77
N LEU A 156 -4.55 -3.82 -2.93
CA LEU A 156 -3.53 -4.49 -2.13
C LEU A 156 -3.75 -4.25 -0.64
N THR A 157 -4.16 -3.04 -0.26
CA THR A 157 -4.41 -2.72 1.14
C THR A 157 -5.62 -3.46 1.69
N VAL A 158 -6.71 -3.56 0.92
CA VAL A 158 -7.89 -4.36 1.29
C VAL A 158 -7.52 -5.84 1.40
N LYS A 159 -6.76 -6.38 0.44
CA LYS A 159 -6.37 -7.80 0.38
C LYS A 159 -5.40 -8.22 1.49
N TYR A 160 -4.40 -7.39 1.81
CA TYR A 160 -3.33 -7.73 2.75
C TYR A 160 -3.45 -7.03 4.10
N GLY A 161 -4.38 -6.08 4.27
CA GLY A 161 -4.49 -5.25 5.47
C GLY A 161 -4.58 -6.05 6.76
N GLU A 162 -5.48 -7.04 6.82
CA GLU A 162 -5.63 -7.91 8.00
C GLU A 162 -4.36 -8.72 8.29
N LYS A 163 -3.71 -9.25 7.25
CA LYS A 163 -2.47 -10.02 7.39
C LYS A 163 -1.32 -9.14 7.90
N VAL A 164 -1.25 -7.90 7.41
CA VAL A 164 -0.29 -6.89 7.87
C VAL A 164 -0.56 -6.50 9.32
N ALA A 165 -1.83 -6.37 9.73
CA ALA A 165 -2.19 -6.11 11.13
C ALA A 165 -1.77 -7.24 12.08
N ALA A 166 -1.67 -8.47 11.58
CA ALA A 166 -1.23 -9.64 12.34
C ALA A 166 0.29 -9.77 12.48
N ILE A 167 1.10 -8.95 11.78
CA ILE A 167 2.57 -9.01 11.85
C ILE A 167 3.04 -8.89 13.31
N ALA A 168 4.02 -9.73 13.67
CA ALA A 168 4.60 -9.74 15.00
C ALA A 168 5.33 -8.41 15.29
N GLN A 169 5.03 -7.85 16.46
CA GLN A 169 5.61 -6.60 16.95
C GLN A 169 6.54 -6.88 18.13
N TYR A 170 7.74 -6.33 18.09
CA TYR A 170 8.75 -6.43 19.12
C TYR A 170 9.13 -5.05 19.63
N VAL A 171 9.62 -5.00 20.87
CA VAL A 171 10.04 -3.76 21.51
C VAL A 171 11.51 -3.89 21.92
N GLY A 172 12.34 -3.05 21.33
CA GLY A 172 13.71 -2.80 21.78
C GLY A 172 13.77 -1.52 22.61
N TRP A 173 14.87 -1.31 23.32
CA TRP A 173 15.11 -0.06 24.03
C TRP A 173 16.49 0.48 23.79
N TRP A 174 16.60 1.79 23.96
CA TRP A 174 17.86 2.51 23.93
C TRP A 174 18.04 3.32 25.21
N THR A 175 19.30 3.52 25.56
CA THR A 175 19.77 4.44 26.59
C THR A 175 20.34 5.65 25.88
N ALA A 176 19.80 6.82 26.19
CA ALA A 176 20.37 8.10 25.77
C ALA A 176 21.67 8.36 26.54
#